data_AF-A0A847HX71-F1
#
_entry.id   AF-A0A847HX71-F1
#
_cell.length_a   1.000
_cell.length_b   1.000
_cell.length_c   1.000
_cell.angle_alpha   90.00
_cell.angle_beta   90.00
_cell.angle_gamma   90.00
#
_symmetry.space_group_name_H-M   'P 1'
#
loop_
_entity.id
_entity.type
_entity.pdbx_description
1 polymer ?
#
loop_
_entity_poly.entity_id
_entity_poly.type
_entity_poly.pdbx_seq_one_letter_code
_entity_poly.pdbx_strand_id
1 'polypeptide(L)'
;MRPPSYPASCLRCAVALLVLVLACTGVAQISVPTFGTRGEVQAQVVEEFMAEFRAAVAAATGLEVRSGELITPGIAGSLEPEFAVLIAELDGARFAISGEIAGLVDPGGEPYAVNLIVVDAERARSTDLTTRMLDPLAVAPAAAELAAAVAAFTSAAVELPRGDAGIFVSSEPGEAQVFLDGVSIGRTSKLDVAMLAPGRYQLELRKDGFLPETRTVELRAGDTSFVHVVLTAISGGSIQVAAEPAAQVLLDGVPSGRTPLTLSALPGTHRVTLQREGFLEETFEVLVRNYRVTRLEAALVPAVDPLVFWDERREVLVLIDGELQPGAYAPALAPGLHTFELIGTTTRSFLRAVPESGAFRLDLETGELVPLAP
;
A
#
# COMPACT_ATOMS: atom_id res chain seq x y z
N MET A 1 -32.93 -63.02 -34.36
CA MET A 1 -31.54 -62.97 -34.90
C MET A 1 -31.10 -61.51 -35.04
N ARG A 2 -29.79 -61.24 -35.00
CA ARG A 2 -29.07 -59.94 -35.13
C ARG A 2 -28.04 -60.07 -36.28
N PRO A 3 -27.30 -59.02 -36.68
CA PRO A 3 -27.60 -57.59 -36.83
C PRO A 3 -27.45 -57.28 -38.37
N PRO A 4 -26.58 -56.41 -38.94
CA PRO A 4 -25.98 -55.09 -38.58
C PRO A 4 -26.84 -53.93 -39.17
N SER A 5 -26.42 -52.68 -39.45
CA SER A 5 -25.13 -51.94 -39.38
C SER A 5 -25.35 -50.43 -39.09
N TYR A 6 -24.26 -49.64 -39.12
CA TYR A 6 -24.21 -48.16 -39.16
C TYR A 6 -23.26 -47.73 -40.30
N PRO A 7 -23.34 -46.48 -40.82
CA PRO A 7 -22.31 -45.50 -40.40
C PRO A 7 -22.71 -43.99 -40.35
N ALA A 8 -22.05 -43.28 -39.42
CA ALA A 8 -21.45 -41.93 -39.51
C ALA A 8 -22.25 -40.62 -39.80
N SER A 9 -22.31 -39.77 -38.75
CA SER A 9 -22.28 -38.28 -38.78
C SER A 9 -23.52 -37.52 -39.35
N CYS A 10 -23.87 -36.29 -38.95
CA CYS A 10 -23.16 -35.29 -38.15
C CYS A 10 -24.13 -34.24 -37.49
N LEU A 11 -23.62 -33.51 -36.49
CA LEU A 11 -24.05 -32.19 -35.97
C LEU A 11 -25.35 -31.97 -35.14
N ARG A 12 -25.11 -31.57 -33.88
CA ARG A 12 -25.82 -30.55 -33.04
C ARG A 12 -27.29 -30.81 -32.66
N CYS A 13 -27.57 -31.32 -31.45
CA CYS A 13 -27.54 -30.60 -30.16
C CYS A 13 -28.50 -29.40 -30.07
N ALA A 14 -29.68 -29.64 -29.50
CA ALA A 14 -30.55 -28.64 -28.90
C ALA A 14 -31.06 -29.19 -27.56
N VAL A 15 -30.33 -28.90 -26.48
CA VAL A 15 -30.81 -29.15 -25.11
C VAL A 15 -31.59 -27.91 -24.68
N ALA A 16 -32.89 -28.08 -24.46
CA ALA A 16 -33.73 -26.99 -23.96
C ALA A 16 -33.34 -26.65 -22.51
N LEU A 17 -32.75 -25.47 -22.31
CA LEU A 17 -32.36 -25.00 -20.99
C LEU A 17 -33.59 -24.41 -20.30
N LEU A 18 -34.11 -25.11 -19.28
CA LEU A 18 -35.20 -24.63 -18.45
C LEU A 18 -34.67 -23.51 -17.54
N VAL A 19 -34.84 -22.25 -17.95
CA VAL A 19 -34.51 -21.09 -17.12
C VAL A 19 -35.52 -21.00 -15.97
N LEU A 20 -35.15 -21.55 -14.82
CA LEU A 20 -35.86 -21.33 -13.58
C LEU A 20 -35.58 -19.90 -13.11
N VAL A 21 -36.53 -18.98 -13.27
CA VAL A 21 -36.45 -17.65 -12.66
C VAL A 21 -36.71 -17.79 -11.16
N LEU A 22 -35.68 -18.19 -10.43
CA LEU A 22 -35.60 -17.96 -9.00
C LEU A 22 -35.39 -16.46 -8.80
N ALA A 23 -36.44 -15.79 -8.32
CA ALA A 23 -36.30 -14.47 -7.74
C ALA A 23 -35.45 -14.60 -6.48
N CYS A 24 -34.14 -14.36 -6.59
CA CYS A 24 -33.26 -14.25 -5.44
C CYS A 24 -33.74 -13.07 -4.58
N THR A 25 -34.51 -13.37 -3.54
CA THR A 25 -34.56 -12.55 -2.32
C THR A 25 -33.23 -12.74 -1.58
N GLY A 26 -32.14 -12.32 -2.22
CA GLY A 26 -30.81 -12.38 -1.66
C GLY A 26 -30.73 -11.39 -0.52
N VAL A 27 -30.56 -11.90 0.71
CA VAL A 27 -30.17 -11.08 1.84
C VAL A 27 -28.81 -10.48 1.50
N ALA A 28 -28.65 -9.16 1.68
CA ALA A 28 -27.37 -8.52 1.40
C ALA A 28 -26.27 -9.10 2.29
N GLN A 29 -25.07 -9.25 1.73
CA GLN A 29 -23.94 -9.93 2.37
C GLN A 29 -22.89 -8.93 2.87
N ILE A 30 -22.24 -9.29 3.97
CA ILE A 30 -21.06 -8.60 4.52
C ILE A 30 -19.91 -9.58 4.73
N SER A 31 -18.73 -9.25 4.21
CA SER A 31 -17.51 -10.00 4.49
C SER A 31 -16.86 -9.54 5.79
N VAL A 32 -16.60 -10.49 6.68
CA VAL A 32 -15.92 -10.29 7.96
C VAL A 32 -14.78 -11.32 8.05
N PRO A 33 -13.67 -11.10 7.31
CA PRO A 33 -12.49 -11.96 7.36
C PRO A 33 -11.87 -11.95 8.75
N THR A 34 -11.03 -12.95 9.04
CA THR A 34 -10.26 -12.97 10.29
C THR A 34 -9.25 -11.82 10.25
N PHE A 35 -9.30 -10.95 11.26
CA PHE A 35 -8.48 -9.74 11.32
C PHE A 35 -6.98 -10.03 11.34
N GLY A 36 -6.20 -9.06 10.85
CA GLY A 36 -4.74 -9.06 11.01
C GLY A 36 -4.33 -8.84 12.47
N THR A 37 -3.04 -9.01 12.77
CA THR A 37 -2.49 -8.73 14.09
C THR A 37 -1.24 -7.87 14.03
N ARG A 38 -1.04 -7.03 15.05
CA ARG A 38 0.15 -6.18 15.23
C ARG A 38 0.67 -6.32 16.65
N GLY A 39 1.97 -6.60 16.81
CA GLY A 39 2.55 -6.91 18.12
C GLY A 39 2.15 -8.30 18.65
N GLU A 40 2.34 -8.55 19.94
CA GLU A 40 2.10 -9.86 20.56
C GLU A 40 0.62 -10.06 20.93
N VAL A 41 -0.16 -10.61 19.98
CA VAL A 41 -1.57 -10.97 20.18
C VAL A 41 -1.73 -12.49 20.31
N GLN A 42 -2.41 -12.94 21.36
CA GLN A 42 -2.67 -14.36 21.60
C GLN A 42 -3.72 -14.89 20.61
N ALA A 43 -3.44 -16.03 19.96
CA ALA A 43 -4.33 -16.62 18.96
C ALA A 43 -5.74 -16.91 19.50
N GLN A 44 -5.87 -17.33 20.76
CA GLN A 44 -7.16 -17.56 21.43
C GLN A 44 -8.01 -16.28 21.49
N VAL A 45 -7.41 -15.12 21.75
CA VAL A 45 -8.11 -13.83 21.80
C VAL A 45 -8.64 -13.45 20.41
N VAL A 46 -7.86 -13.74 19.35
CA VAL A 46 -8.31 -13.54 17.96
C VAL A 46 -9.49 -14.45 17.62
N GLU A 47 -9.41 -15.73 18.00
CA GLU A 47 -10.47 -16.71 17.73
C GLU A 47 -11.78 -16.36 18.46
N GLU A 48 -11.71 -16.08 19.76
CA GLU A 48 -12.86 -15.71 20.60
C GLU A 48 -13.48 -14.38 20.14
N PHE A 49 -12.67 -13.34 19.92
CA PHE A 49 -13.16 -12.06 19.43
C PHE A 49 -13.79 -12.18 18.04
N MET A 50 -13.17 -12.87 17.08
CA MET A 50 -13.70 -12.96 15.72
C MET A 50 -14.95 -13.84 15.63
N ALA A 51 -15.13 -14.82 16.52
CA ALA A 51 -16.37 -15.58 16.63
C ALA A 51 -17.52 -14.69 17.15
N GLU A 52 -17.29 -13.99 18.26
CA GLU A 52 -18.27 -13.10 18.89
C GLU A 52 -18.62 -11.91 18.00
N PHE A 53 -17.62 -11.29 17.36
CA PHE A 53 -17.81 -10.15 16.46
C PHE A 53 -18.64 -10.50 15.21
N ARG A 54 -18.42 -11.67 14.60
CA ARG A 54 -19.25 -12.14 13.48
C ARG A 54 -20.70 -12.38 13.91
N ALA A 55 -20.92 -12.96 15.09
CA ALA A 55 -22.26 -13.16 15.64
C ALA A 55 -22.96 -11.82 15.93
N ALA A 56 -22.24 -10.87 16.54
CA ALA A 56 -22.73 -9.52 16.82
C ALA A 56 -23.05 -8.74 15.54
N VAL A 57 -22.20 -8.80 14.51
CA VAL A 57 -22.46 -8.16 13.20
C VAL A 57 -23.69 -8.76 12.52
N ALA A 58 -23.84 -10.10 12.51
CA ALA A 58 -25.04 -10.74 11.96
C ALA A 58 -26.32 -10.27 12.69
N ALA A 59 -26.30 -10.24 14.01
CA ALA A 59 -27.43 -9.82 14.84
C ALA A 59 -27.77 -8.32 14.70
N ALA A 60 -26.77 -7.44 14.61
CA ALA A 60 -26.96 -6.00 14.55
C ALA A 60 -27.34 -5.50 13.13
N THR A 61 -26.85 -6.17 12.08
CA THR A 61 -27.07 -5.74 10.68
C THR A 61 -28.22 -6.47 9.98
N GLY A 62 -28.53 -7.71 10.40
CA GLY A 62 -29.44 -8.61 9.68
C GLY A 62 -28.89 -9.14 8.34
N LEU A 63 -27.60 -8.91 8.05
CA LEU A 63 -26.92 -9.35 6.83
C LEU A 63 -26.39 -10.79 6.94
N GLU A 64 -26.23 -11.47 5.81
CA GLU A 64 -25.52 -12.74 5.77
C GLU A 64 -24.01 -12.48 5.88
N VAL A 65 -23.37 -13.01 6.94
CA VAL A 65 -21.93 -12.82 7.19
C VAL A 65 -21.11 -13.89 6.48
N ARG A 66 -20.18 -13.45 5.62
CA ARG A 66 -19.11 -14.28 5.03
C ARG A 66 -17.86 -14.20 5.90
N SER A 67 -17.16 -15.32 6.07
CA SER A 67 -15.97 -15.43 6.94
C SER A 67 -14.63 -15.13 6.24
N GLY A 68 -14.63 -14.84 4.93
CA GLY A 68 -13.42 -14.52 4.17
C GLY A 68 -12.43 -15.68 4.02
N GLU A 69 -12.90 -16.90 3.67
CA GLU A 69 -12.04 -18.10 3.57
C GLU A 69 -10.85 -17.95 2.59
N LEU A 70 -10.98 -17.06 1.59
CA LEU A 70 -9.94 -16.77 0.60
C LEU A 70 -9.11 -15.51 0.93
N ILE A 71 -9.43 -14.81 2.03
CA ILE A 71 -8.80 -13.55 2.42
C ILE A 71 -7.62 -13.83 3.36
N THR A 72 -6.43 -13.34 3.01
CA THR A 72 -5.26 -13.48 3.88
C THR A 72 -5.29 -12.43 5.01
N PRO A 73 -4.71 -12.72 6.20
CA PRO A 73 -4.66 -11.76 7.31
C PRO A 73 -3.98 -10.42 6.95
N GLY A 74 -3.04 -10.42 6.00
CA GLY A 74 -2.40 -9.20 5.51
C GLY A 74 -3.31 -8.30 4.68
N ILE A 75 -4.22 -8.88 3.88
CA ILE A 75 -5.26 -8.12 3.17
C ILE A 75 -6.32 -7.65 4.17
N ALA A 76 -6.77 -8.56 5.05
CA ALA A 76 -7.77 -8.26 6.08
C ALA A 76 -7.33 -7.14 7.03
N GLY A 77 -6.07 -7.11 7.45
CA GLY A 77 -5.48 -6.12 8.36
C GLY A 77 -4.92 -4.85 7.73
N SER A 78 -5.13 -4.63 6.42
CA SER A 78 -4.61 -3.44 5.73
C SER A 78 -5.14 -2.11 6.26
N LEU A 79 -6.41 -2.08 6.72
CA LEU A 79 -7.15 -0.89 7.14
C LEU A 79 -7.29 0.19 6.03
N GLU A 80 -7.09 -0.22 4.78
CA GLU A 80 -7.14 0.64 3.59
C GLU A 80 -8.45 0.39 2.81
N PRO A 81 -9.22 1.43 2.44
CA PRO A 81 -10.51 1.28 1.76
C PRO A 81 -10.45 0.49 0.44
N GLU A 82 -9.36 0.60 -0.31
CA GLU A 82 -9.15 -0.12 -1.58
C GLU A 82 -9.03 -1.63 -1.39
N PHE A 83 -8.28 -2.09 -0.40
CA PHE A 83 -8.17 -3.51 -0.05
C PHE A 83 -9.46 -4.01 0.60
N ALA A 84 -10.16 -3.18 1.38
CA ALA A 84 -11.46 -3.54 1.92
C ALA A 84 -12.52 -3.74 0.81
N VAL A 85 -12.49 -2.98 -0.29
CA VAL A 85 -13.35 -3.22 -1.46
C VAL A 85 -13.00 -4.56 -2.12
N LEU A 86 -11.72 -4.90 -2.27
CA LEU A 86 -11.30 -6.21 -2.79
C LEU A 86 -11.79 -7.38 -1.92
N ILE A 87 -11.84 -7.22 -0.59
CA ILE A 87 -12.42 -8.21 0.33
C ILE A 87 -13.91 -8.45 0.01
N ALA A 88 -14.68 -7.38 -0.24
CA ALA A 88 -16.09 -7.48 -0.62
C ALA A 88 -16.27 -8.22 -1.96
N GLU A 89 -15.46 -7.86 -2.97
CA GLU A 89 -15.50 -8.48 -4.30
C GLU A 89 -15.18 -9.99 -4.27
N LEU A 90 -14.15 -10.39 -3.51
CA LEU A 90 -13.72 -11.79 -3.41
C LEU A 90 -14.75 -12.70 -2.72
N ASP A 91 -15.46 -12.19 -1.71
CA ASP A 91 -16.52 -12.92 -1.01
C ASP A 91 -17.90 -12.79 -1.69
N GLY A 92 -18.02 -12.00 -2.78
CA GLY A 92 -19.28 -11.68 -3.43
C GLY A 92 -20.24 -10.86 -2.56
N ALA A 93 -19.70 -10.15 -1.56
CA ALA A 93 -20.44 -9.35 -0.61
C ALA A 93 -20.58 -7.90 -1.07
N ARG A 94 -21.61 -7.20 -0.58
CA ARG A 94 -21.74 -5.75 -0.81
C ARG A 94 -20.87 -4.95 0.15
N PHE A 95 -20.84 -5.38 1.41
CA PHE A 95 -20.07 -4.75 2.46
C PHE A 95 -18.86 -5.61 2.81
N ALA A 96 -17.80 -4.99 3.31
CA ALA A 96 -16.68 -5.70 3.93
C ALA A 96 -16.11 -4.92 5.10
N ILE A 97 -15.44 -5.65 5.98
CA ILE A 97 -14.70 -5.10 7.11
C ILE A 97 -13.22 -5.45 6.92
N SER A 98 -12.36 -4.43 6.91
CA SER A 98 -10.92 -4.61 7.14
C SER A 98 -10.64 -4.26 8.59
N GLY A 99 -9.84 -5.09 9.28
CA GLY A 99 -9.60 -4.93 10.70
C GLY A 99 -8.34 -5.63 11.20
N GLU A 100 -7.80 -5.10 12.30
CA GLU A 100 -6.57 -5.50 12.94
C GLU A 100 -6.75 -5.53 14.46
N ILE A 101 -6.17 -6.52 15.14
CA ILE A 101 -6.01 -6.54 16.60
C ILE A 101 -4.55 -6.19 16.93
N ALA A 102 -4.34 -5.12 17.69
CA ALA A 102 -3.02 -4.61 18.09
C ALA A 102 -2.74 -4.89 19.57
N GLY A 103 -1.59 -5.48 19.87
CA GLY A 103 -1.04 -5.59 21.22
C GLY A 103 -0.44 -4.27 21.69
N LEU A 104 -0.77 -3.87 22.91
CA LEU A 104 -0.35 -2.61 23.54
C LEU A 104 0.74 -2.85 24.60
N VAL A 105 1.67 -1.91 24.74
CA VAL A 105 2.85 -2.01 25.62
C VAL A 105 2.76 -1.00 26.78
N ASP A 106 1.76 -1.17 27.66
CA ASP A 106 1.75 -0.71 29.07
C ASP A 106 0.51 -1.29 29.82
N PRO A 107 0.43 -1.35 31.17
CA PRO A 107 -0.28 -2.41 31.88
C PRO A 107 -1.59 -1.92 32.53
N GLY A 108 -2.28 -0.97 31.89
CA GLY A 108 -3.30 -0.13 32.52
C GLY A 108 -4.74 -0.66 32.59
N GLY A 109 -5.08 -1.75 31.89
CA GLY A 109 -6.41 -2.34 31.94
C GLY A 109 -6.72 -3.33 30.81
N GLU A 110 -6.47 -2.94 29.57
CA GLU A 110 -6.78 -3.75 28.39
C GLU A 110 -5.53 -3.85 27.49
N PRO A 111 -4.94 -5.05 27.30
CA PRO A 111 -3.67 -5.23 26.57
C PRO A 111 -3.84 -5.18 25.04
N TYR A 112 -5.07 -5.08 24.53
CA TYR A 112 -5.38 -5.10 23.11
C TYR A 112 -6.24 -3.91 22.70
N ALA A 113 -6.09 -3.51 21.43
CA ALA A 113 -7.03 -2.64 20.74
C ALA A 113 -7.44 -3.28 19.41
N VAL A 114 -8.72 -3.16 19.05
CA VAL A 114 -9.26 -3.54 17.75
C VAL A 114 -9.45 -2.30 16.91
N ASN A 115 -8.87 -2.30 15.73
CA ASN A 115 -8.98 -1.27 14.71
C ASN A 115 -9.79 -1.83 13.54
N LEU A 116 -10.75 -1.08 13.00
CA LEU A 116 -11.44 -1.47 11.77
C LEU A 116 -11.90 -0.30 10.90
N ILE A 117 -12.13 -0.60 9.63
CA ILE A 117 -12.95 0.20 8.70
C ILE A 117 -14.03 -0.69 8.08
N VAL A 118 -15.16 -0.09 7.71
CA VAL A 118 -16.25 -0.75 6.97
C VAL A 118 -16.41 -0.08 5.62
N VAL A 119 -16.60 -0.87 4.56
CA VAL A 119 -16.87 -0.36 3.20
C VAL A 119 -18.19 -0.85 2.65
N ASP A 120 -18.78 -0.08 1.73
CA ASP A 120 -19.91 -0.47 0.88
C ASP A 120 -19.43 -0.38 -0.57
N ALA A 121 -19.04 -1.53 -1.14
CA ALA A 121 -18.39 -1.63 -2.44
C ALA A 121 -19.28 -1.13 -3.58
N GLU A 122 -20.60 -1.32 -3.48
CA GLU A 122 -21.57 -0.80 -4.46
C GLU A 122 -21.66 0.73 -4.47
N ARG A 123 -21.37 1.39 -3.33
CA ARG A 123 -21.54 2.84 -3.15
C ARG A 123 -20.22 3.61 -3.03
N ALA A 124 -19.09 2.92 -3.07
CA ALA A 124 -17.72 3.48 -2.98
C ALA A 124 -17.51 4.40 -1.76
N ARG A 125 -18.13 4.04 -0.63
CA ARG A 125 -18.00 4.71 0.68
C ARG A 125 -17.27 3.81 1.67
N SER A 126 -16.64 4.44 2.65
CA SER A 126 -15.94 3.80 3.76
C SER A 126 -16.21 4.59 5.06
N THR A 127 -16.08 3.94 6.21
CA THR A 127 -15.95 4.65 7.50
C THR A 127 -14.55 5.24 7.66
N ASP A 128 -14.41 6.21 8.55
CA ASP A 128 -13.11 6.47 9.19
C ASP A 128 -12.66 5.28 10.05
N LEU A 129 -11.41 5.29 10.48
CA LEU A 129 -10.85 4.27 11.38
C LEU A 129 -11.60 4.27 12.72
N THR A 130 -12.20 3.14 13.06
CA THR A 130 -12.85 2.90 14.36
C THR A 130 -11.94 2.07 15.23
N THR A 131 -11.60 2.57 16.42
CA THR A 131 -10.79 1.87 17.43
C THR A 131 -11.61 1.59 18.69
N ARG A 132 -11.49 0.37 19.23
CA ARG A 132 -11.96 -0.01 20.56
C ARG A 132 -10.87 -0.72 21.34
N MET A 133 -10.83 -0.53 22.65
CA MET A 133 -10.04 -1.37 23.54
C MET A 133 -10.67 -2.77 23.60
N LEU A 134 -9.86 -3.79 23.89
CA LEU A 134 -10.30 -5.18 24.01
C LEU A 134 -9.73 -5.83 25.28
N ASP A 135 -10.61 -6.10 26.24
CA ASP A 135 -10.35 -7.02 27.35
C ASP A 135 -10.34 -8.47 26.84
N PRO A 136 -9.21 -9.19 26.91
CA PRO A 136 -9.14 -10.60 26.50
C PRO A 136 -9.95 -11.55 27.38
N LEU A 137 -10.42 -11.12 28.55
CA LEU A 137 -11.33 -11.90 29.41
C LEU A 137 -12.81 -11.60 29.15
N ALA A 138 -13.11 -10.56 28.36
CA ALA A 138 -14.46 -10.10 28.07
C ALA A 138 -14.53 -9.46 26.67
N VAL A 139 -14.46 -10.28 25.62
CA VAL A 139 -14.46 -9.80 24.22
C VAL A 139 -15.82 -9.24 23.74
N ALA A 140 -16.93 -9.66 24.37
CA ALA A 140 -18.28 -9.38 23.90
C ALA A 140 -18.71 -7.89 23.92
N PRO A 141 -18.39 -7.05 24.94
CA PRO A 141 -18.67 -5.62 24.90
C PRO A 141 -18.00 -4.90 23.71
N ALA A 142 -16.71 -5.17 23.47
CA ALA A 142 -15.97 -4.59 22.35
C ALA A 142 -16.56 -5.04 21.00
N ALA A 143 -16.87 -6.33 20.86
CA ALA A 143 -17.53 -6.88 19.68
C ALA A 143 -18.91 -6.25 19.43
N ALA A 144 -19.72 -6.05 20.48
CA ALA A 144 -21.05 -5.44 20.37
C ALA A 144 -20.99 -3.95 20.00
N GLU A 145 -20.07 -3.17 20.58
CA GLU A 145 -19.89 -1.75 20.22
C GLU A 145 -19.42 -1.57 18.77
N LEU A 146 -18.48 -2.41 18.32
CA LEU A 146 -18.01 -2.41 16.94
C LEU A 146 -19.13 -2.85 15.98
N ALA A 147 -19.90 -3.89 16.32
CA ALA A 147 -21.02 -4.35 15.51
C ALA A 147 -22.14 -3.30 15.41
N ALA A 148 -22.37 -2.51 16.47
CA ALA A 148 -23.29 -1.37 16.43
C ALA A 148 -22.81 -0.26 15.48
N ALA A 149 -21.50 0.01 15.43
CA ALA A 149 -20.91 0.95 14.46
C ALA A 149 -21.04 0.44 13.01
N VAL A 150 -20.77 -0.86 12.78
CA VAL A 150 -21.01 -1.53 11.50
C VAL A 150 -22.49 -1.38 11.09
N ALA A 151 -23.42 -1.71 11.99
CA ALA A 151 -24.86 -1.62 11.72
C ALA A 151 -25.33 -0.19 11.43
N ALA A 152 -24.80 0.81 12.13
CA ALA A 152 -25.07 2.22 11.81
C ALA A 152 -24.64 2.56 10.38
N PHE A 153 -23.46 2.11 9.94
CA PHE A 153 -22.97 2.33 8.57
C PHE A 153 -23.74 1.54 7.51
N THR A 154 -24.01 0.25 7.71
CA THR A 154 -24.71 -0.60 6.72
C THR A 154 -26.18 -0.26 6.57
N SER A 155 -26.83 0.18 7.66
CA SER A 155 -28.22 0.67 7.65
C SER A 155 -28.36 2.13 7.24
N ALA A 156 -27.25 2.89 7.15
CA ALA A 156 -27.26 4.26 6.65
C ALA A 156 -27.62 4.31 5.16
N ALA A 157 -28.92 4.41 4.91
CA ALA A 157 -29.47 5.11 3.78
C ALA A 157 -29.06 6.59 3.88
N VAL A 158 -27.80 6.88 3.55
CA VAL A 158 -27.34 8.24 3.24
C VAL A 158 -27.97 8.61 1.89
N GLU A 159 -29.27 8.87 1.93
CA GLU A 159 -29.95 9.68 0.93
C GLU A 159 -29.67 11.13 1.30
N LEU A 160 -29.19 11.90 0.33
CA LEU A 160 -29.01 13.34 0.55
C LEU A 160 -30.39 13.95 0.82
N PRO A 161 -30.56 14.73 1.91
CA PRO A 161 -31.85 15.30 2.27
C PRO A 161 -32.30 16.23 1.15
N ARG A 162 -33.47 15.96 0.56
CA ARG A 162 -34.04 16.77 -0.53
C ARG A 162 -34.56 18.10 0.00
N GLY A 163 -34.46 19.14 -0.82
CA GLY A 163 -34.90 20.49 -0.48
C GLY A 163 -34.92 21.42 -1.67
N ASP A 164 -34.82 22.72 -1.40
CA ASP A 164 -34.95 23.82 -2.37
C ASP A 164 -33.61 24.47 -2.75
N ALA A 165 -32.47 23.92 -2.32
CA ALA A 165 -31.15 24.39 -2.68
C ALA A 165 -30.54 23.53 -3.81
N GLY A 166 -30.21 24.15 -4.94
CA GLY A 166 -29.66 23.47 -6.11
C GLY A 166 -28.13 23.36 -6.08
N ILE A 167 -27.59 22.29 -6.65
CA ILE A 167 -26.16 22.19 -7.02
C ILE A 167 -25.98 21.58 -8.42
N PHE A 168 -25.15 22.24 -9.22
CA PHE A 168 -24.66 21.75 -10.50
C PHE A 168 -23.15 21.57 -10.44
N VAL A 169 -22.64 20.40 -10.84
CA VAL A 169 -21.21 20.07 -10.78
C VAL A 169 -20.70 19.67 -12.16
N SER A 170 -19.64 20.34 -12.61
CA SER A 170 -18.94 20.06 -13.87
C SER A 170 -17.45 19.86 -13.64
N SER A 171 -16.79 19.11 -14.53
CA SER A 171 -15.35 18.87 -14.44
C SER A 171 -14.62 18.97 -15.77
N GLU A 172 -13.33 19.31 -15.70
CA GLU A 172 -12.38 19.15 -16.80
C GLU A 172 -11.23 18.21 -16.37
N PRO A 173 -11.02 17.06 -17.05
CA PRO A 173 -11.91 16.49 -18.07
C PRO A 173 -13.28 16.07 -17.51
N GLY A 174 -14.28 15.97 -18.39
CA GLY A 174 -15.62 15.48 -18.06
C GLY A 174 -15.65 13.98 -17.72
N GLU A 175 -16.85 13.42 -17.47
CA GLU A 175 -17.05 12.04 -17.00
C GLU A 175 -16.27 11.75 -15.69
N ALA A 176 -16.23 12.71 -14.76
CA ALA A 176 -15.80 12.48 -13.39
C ALA A 176 -17.00 12.01 -12.55
N GLN A 177 -16.77 11.05 -11.64
CA GLN A 177 -17.78 10.60 -10.69
C GLN A 177 -17.90 11.61 -9.55
N VAL A 178 -19.12 12.03 -9.24
CA VAL A 178 -19.41 13.07 -8.24
C VAL A 178 -20.02 12.44 -6.99
N PHE A 179 -19.51 12.85 -5.83
CA PHE A 179 -20.02 12.47 -4.51
C PHE A 179 -20.33 13.73 -3.70
N LEU A 180 -21.42 13.70 -2.92
CA LEU A 180 -21.70 14.68 -1.85
C LEU A 180 -21.86 13.91 -0.54
N ASP A 181 -21.09 14.26 0.50
CA ASP A 181 -21.05 13.55 1.80
C ASP A 181 -20.92 12.02 1.64
N GLY A 182 -20.05 11.58 0.72
CA GLY A 182 -19.86 10.16 0.38
C GLY A 182 -21.02 9.50 -0.38
N VAL A 183 -22.04 10.26 -0.81
CA VAL A 183 -23.14 9.79 -1.66
C VAL A 183 -22.84 10.07 -3.12
N SER A 184 -22.66 9.01 -3.90
CA SER A 184 -22.56 9.08 -5.37
C SER A 184 -23.86 9.64 -5.97
N ILE A 185 -23.79 10.79 -6.65
CA ILE A 185 -24.95 11.43 -7.29
C ILE A 185 -24.99 11.29 -8.82
N GLY A 186 -23.87 10.91 -9.44
CA GLY A 186 -23.77 10.73 -10.89
C GLY A 186 -22.43 11.20 -11.45
N ARG A 187 -22.30 11.24 -12.77
CA ARG A 187 -21.10 11.74 -13.46
C ARG A 187 -21.32 13.13 -14.02
N THR A 188 -20.30 13.98 -14.01
CA THR A 188 -20.37 15.40 -14.44
C THR A 188 -20.89 15.65 -15.86
N SER A 189 -20.91 14.64 -16.73
CA SER A 189 -21.46 14.67 -18.09
C SER A 189 -22.95 14.33 -18.21
N LYS A 190 -23.55 13.75 -17.15
CA LYS A 190 -24.93 13.21 -17.11
C LYS A 190 -25.70 13.66 -15.87
N LEU A 191 -25.08 14.48 -15.03
CA LEU A 191 -25.62 14.98 -13.78
C LEU A 191 -26.38 16.28 -14.04
N ASP A 192 -27.70 16.21 -13.95
CA ASP A 192 -28.57 17.39 -13.84
C ASP A 192 -28.41 18.07 -12.47
N VAL A 193 -29.04 19.24 -12.30
CA VAL A 193 -29.03 19.96 -11.01
C VAL A 193 -29.65 19.09 -9.91
N ALA A 194 -28.89 18.78 -8.87
CA ALA A 194 -29.37 18.07 -7.69
C ALA A 194 -30.02 19.06 -6.71
N MET A 195 -31.21 18.73 -6.20
CA MET A 195 -32.00 19.59 -5.31
C MET A 195 -32.01 19.06 -3.87
N LEU A 196 -31.28 19.73 -2.99
CA LEU A 196 -30.97 19.32 -1.63
C LEU A 196 -31.47 20.33 -0.58
N ALA A 197 -31.43 19.93 0.69
CA ALA A 197 -31.64 20.84 1.79
C ALA A 197 -30.53 21.91 1.84
N PRO A 198 -30.80 23.13 2.34
CA PRO A 198 -29.77 24.10 2.63
C PRO A 198 -28.80 23.55 3.70
N GLY A 199 -27.49 23.71 3.48
CA GLY A 199 -26.49 23.10 4.35
C GLY A 199 -25.08 23.15 3.79
N ARG A 200 -24.12 22.62 4.55
CA ARG A 200 -22.75 22.40 4.08
C ARG A 200 -22.55 20.94 3.72
N TYR A 201 -21.96 20.72 2.56
CA TYR A 201 -21.70 19.39 2.00
C TYR A 201 -20.22 19.28 1.62
N GLN A 202 -19.63 18.10 1.77
CA GLN A 202 -18.35 17.73 1.21
C GLN A 202 -18.57 17.20 -0.20
N LEU A 203 -18.19 18.00 -1.21
CA LEU A 203 -18.16 17.61 -2.61
C LEU A 203 -16.83 16.92 -2.92
N GLU A 204 -16.87 15.71 -3.46
CA GLU A 204 -15.69 15.01 -3.97
C GLU A 204 -15.91 14.61 -5.44
N LEU A 205 -14.86 14.76 -6.26
CA LEU A 205 -14.83 14.26 -7.63
C LEU A 205 -13.68 13.26 -7.81
N ARG A 206 -14.02 12.07 -8.32
CA ARG A 206 -13.06 11.00 -8.65
C ARG A 206 -13.04 10.73 -10.15
N LYS A 207 -11.85 10.47 -10.71
CA LYS A 207 -11.70 10.02 -12.10
C LYS A 207 -10.40 9.24 -12.29
N ASP A 208 -10.47 8.11 -12.96
CA ASP A 208 -9.32 7.25 -13.25
C ASP A 208 -8.19 8.02 -13.95
N GLY A 209 -6.98 7.93 -13.41
CA GLY A 209 -5.80 8.66 -13.91
C GLY A 209 -5.70 10.11 -13.43
N PHE A 210 -6.54 10.55 -12.48
CA PHE A 210 -6.51 11.89 -11.88
C PHE A 210 -6.52 11.81 -10.35
N LEU A 211 -5.91 12.78 -9.69
CA LEU A 211 -6.03 12.96 -8.25
C LEU A 211 -7.49 13.34 -7.89
N PRO A 212 -8.07 12.78 -6.82
CA PRO A 212 -9.39 13.20 -6.35
C PRO A 212 -9.34 14.65 -5.86
N GLU A 213 -10.38 15.41 -6.16
CA GLU A 213 -10.56 16.78 -5.66
C GLU A 213 -11.71 16.79 -4.65
N THR A 214 -11.45 17.31 -3.45
CA THR A 214 -12.45 17.48 -2.38
C THR A 214 -12.62 18.95 -2.03
N ARG A 215 -13.87 19.41 -1.90
CA ARG A 215 -14.24 20.80 -1.55
C ARG A 215 -15.43 20.83 -0.61
N THR A 216 -15.44 21.74 0.37
CA THR A 216 -16.67 22.06 1.09
C THR A 216 -17.50 23.05 0.27
N VAL A 217 -18.78 22.75 0.06
CA VAL A 217 -19.76 23.63 -0.60
C VAL A 217 -20.88 23.99 0.36
N GLU A 218 -21.40 25.21 0.27
CA GLU A 218 -22.48 25.73 1.13
C GLU A 218 -23.70 26.05 0.26
N LEU A 219 -24.76 25.25 0.38
CA LEU A 219 -25.99 25.37 -0.38
C LEU A 219 -27.02 26.21 0.40
N ARG A 220 -27.74 27.09 -0.29
CA ARG A 220 -28.69 28.05 0.27
C ARG A 220 -30.09 27.83 -0.30
N ALA A 221 -31.10 28.04 0.54
CA ALA A 221 -32.51 27.90 0.16
C ALA A 221 -32.86 28.77 -1.06
N GLY A 222 -33.41 28.15 -2.11
CA GLY A 222 -33.82 28.82 -3.34
C GLY A 222 -32.69 29.18 -4.33
N ASP A 223 -31.42 29.02 -3.95
CA ASP A 223 -30.27 29.30 -4.80
C ASP A 223 -29.74 28.02 -5.48
N THR A 224 -29.13 28.16 -6.66
CA THR A 224 -28.36 27.07 -7.30
C THR A 224 -26.86 27.38 -7.32
N SER A 225 -26.06 26.51 -6.69
CA SER A 225 -24.60 26.60 -6.70
C SER A 225 -24.03 25.93 -7.95
N PHE A 226 -23.20 26.65 -8.70
CA PHE A 226 -22.49 26.12 -9.87
C PHE A 226 -21.03 25.88 -9.52
N VAL A 227 -20.59 24.62 -9.54
CA VAL A 227 -19.23 24.23 -9.18
C VAL A 227 -18.51 23.65 -10.40
N HIS A 228 -17.35 24.21 -10.72
CA HIS A 228 -16.46 23.70 -11.75
C HIS A 228 -15.12 23.26 -11.15
N VAL A 229 -14.64 22.10 -11.58
CA VAL A 229 -13.46 21.43 -11.03
C VAL A 229 -12.54 20.97 -12.16
N VAL A 230 -11.32 21.51 -12.20
CA VAL A 230 -10.26 20.98 -13.07
C VAL A 230 -9.51 19.91 -12.27
N LEU A 231 -9.55 18.67 -12.74
CA LEU A 231 -8.87 17.55 -12.10
C LEU A 231 -7.39 17.49 -12.50
N THR A 232 -6.52 17.18 -11.55
CA THR A 232 -5.08 17.08 -11.78
C THR A 232 -4.70 15.68 -12.25
N ALA A 233 -4.21 15.54 -13.48
CA ALA A 233 -3.79 14.25 -14.02
C ALA A 233 -2.61 13.65 -13.22
N ILE A 234 -2.64 12.35 -12.96
CA ILE A 234 -1.54 11.62 -12.33
C ILE A 234 -0.50 11.31 -13.41
N SER A 235 0.59 12.07 -13.41
CA SER A 235 1.75 11.84 -14.30
C SER A 235 2.98 11.31 -13.57
N GLY A 236 2.93 11.28 -12.23
CA GLY A 236 4.07 10.98 -11.38
C GLY A 236 4.90 12.21 -11.03
N GLY A 237 5.88 11.98 -10.16
CA GLY A 237 7.02 12.85 -9.90
C GLY A 237 8.32 12.10 -10.18
N SER A 238 9.42 12.59 -9.63
CA SER A 238 10.69 11.86 -9.65
C SER A 238 11.47 12.01 -8.35
N ILE A 239 12.36 11.04 -8.09
CA ILE A 239 13.31 11.05 -7.00
C ILE A 239 14.71 11.18 -7.60
N GLN A 240 15.42 12.25 -7.25
CA GLN A 240 16.84 12.40 -7.53
C GLN A 240 17.62 11.86 -6.31
N VAL A 241 18.37 10.77 -6.50
CA VAL A 241 19.08 10.05 -5.45
C VAL A 241 20.58 10.17 -5.66
N ALA A 242 21.30 10.67 -4.66
CA ALA A 242 22.76 10.68 -4.59
C ALA A 242 23.23 10.00 -3.31
N ALA A 243 24.38 9.31 -3.38
CA ALA A 243 25.00 8.68 -2.22
C ALA A 243 26.52 8.72 -2.33
N GLU A 244 27.21 8.94 -1.20
CA GLU A 244 28.67 8.94 -1.07
C GLU A 244 29.08 7.79 -0.13
N PRO A 245 29.83 6.77 -0.58
CA PRO A 245 30.17 6.48 -1.97
C PRO A 245 28.97 5.97 -2.78
N ALA A 246 29.13 5.85 -4.10
CA ALA A 246 28.06 5.43 -5.01
C ALA A 246 27.44 4.06 -4.63
N ALA A 247 26.12 4.00 -4.60
CA ALA A 247 25.33 2.88 -4.07
C ALA A 247 24.40 2.30 -5.15
N GLN A 248 24.06 1.01 -5.05
CA GLN A 248 22.91 0.44 -5.74
C GLN A 248 21.62 0.99 -5.10
N VAL A 249 20.66 1.38 -5.92
CA VAL A 249 19.35 1.90 -5.52
C VAL A 249 18.29 0.85 -5.82
N LEU A 250 17.42 0.60 -4.84
CA LEU A 250 16.18 -0.15 -5.00
C LEU A 250 15.01 0.80 -4.69
N LEU A 251 14.01 0.83 -5.56
CA LEU A 251 12.75 1.56 -5.35
C LEU A 251 11.65 0.54 -5.08
N ASP A 252 11.02 0.60 -3.92
CA ASP A 252 10.00 -0.34 -3.45
C ASP A 252 10.45 -1.82 -3.53
N GLY A 253 11.76 -2.04 -3.32
CA GLY A 253 12.41 -3.36 -3.43
C GLY A 253 12.83 -3.77 -4.84
N VAL A 254 12.58 -2.96 -5.87
CA VAL A 254 12.99 -3.23 -7.26
C VAL A 254 14.34 -2.57 -7.59
N PRO A 255 15.40 -3.33 -7.95
CA PRO A 255 16.68 -2.77 -8.36
C PRO A 255 16.55 -1.81 -9.54
N SER A 256 16.94 -0.55 -9.33
CA SER A 256 16.63 0.56 -10.24
C SER A 256 17.87 1.23 -10.87
N GLY A 257 19.07 1.05 -10.29
CA GLY A 257 20.34 1.56 -10.86
C GLY A 257 21.37 1.87 -9.78
N ARG A 258 22.46 2.58 -10.12
CA ARG A 258 23.43 3.10 -9.15
C ARG A 258 23.36 4.63 -9.05
N THR A 259 23.67 5.19 -7.88
CA THR A 259 23.75 6.65 -7.67
C THR A 259 24.96 7.26 -8.41
N PRO A 260 24.89 8.56 -8.81
CA PRO A 260 23.71 9.43 -8.78
C PRO A 260 22.67 9.03 -9.85
N LEU A 261 21.40 9.02 -9.47
CA LEU A 261 20.29 8.50 -10.28
C LEU A 261 19.07 9.43 -10.20
N THR A 262 18.21 9.41 -11.23
CA THR A 262 16.87 10.02 -11.16
C THR A 262 15.84 8.99 -11.60
N LEU A 263 14.87 8.72 -10.74
CA LEU A 263 13.83 7.72 -10.92
C LEU A 263 12.47 8.40 -11.05
N SER A 264 11.66 8.00 -12.02
CA SER A 264 10.24 8.40 -12.07
C SER A 264 9.42 7.49 -11.16
N ALA A 265 8.48 8.07 -10.42
CA ALA A 265 7.60 7.36 -9.50
C ALA A 265 6.21 7.99 -9.48
N LEU A 266 5.19 7.26 -9.03
CA LEU A 266 3.84 7.81 -8.86
C LEU A 266 3.81 8.77 -7.65
N PRO A 267 2.76 9.60 -7.50
CA PRO A 267 2.60 10.39 -6.28
C PRO A 267 2.24 9.45 -5.12
N GLY A 268 2.97 9.53 -4.02
CA GLY A 268 2.86 8.60 -2.89
C GLY A 268 4.13 8.56 -2.06
N THR A 269 4.13 7.81 -0.97
CA THR A 269 5.36 7.48 -0.23
C THR A 269 5.99 6.25 -0.86
N HIS A 270 7.27 6.33 -1.20
CA HIS A 270 8.03 5.25 -1.81
C HIS A 270 9.25 4.91 -0.96
N ARG A 271 9.58 3.62 -0.87
CA ARG A 271 10.70 3.14 -0.07
C ARG A 271 11.96 3.05 -0.94
N VAL A 272 12.94 3.92 -0.66
CA VAL A 272 14.23 3.93 -1.35
C VAL A 272 15.27 3.26 -0.48
N THR A 273 15.82 2.14 -0.93
CA THR A 273 16.90 1.40 -0.24
C THR A 273 18.21 1.56 -0.99
N LEU A 274 19.28 1.89 -0.25
CA LEU A 274 20.64 2.05 -0.74
C LEU A 274 21.51 0.87 -0.26
N GLN A 275 22.22 0.24 -1.19
CA GLN A 275 23.08 -0.92 -0.92
C GLN A 275 24.47 -0.73 -1.53
N ARG A 276 25.53 -0.94 -0.74
CA ARG A 276 26.90 -1.11 -1.24
C ARG A 276 27.62 -2.15 -0.39
N GLU A 277 28.41 -3.02 -1.02
CA GLU A 277 29.27 -3.97 -0.31
C GLU A 277 30.21 -3.25 0.67
N GLY A 278 30.33 -3.75 1.89
CA GLY A 278 31.13 -3.15 2.96
C GLY A 278 30.42 -2.04 3.76
N PHE A 279 29.24 -1.59 3.34
CA PHE A 279 28.45 -0.55 4.01
C PHE A 279 27.15 -1.12 4.59
N LEU A 280 26.56 -0.42 5.56
CA LEU A 280 25.23 -0.75 6.06
C LEU A 280 24.17 -0.45 4.98
N GLU A 281 23.11 -1.25 4.97
CA GLU A 281 21.93 -0.97 4.15
C GLU A 281 21.14 0.17 4.79
N GLU A 282 20.84 1.21 4.02
CA GLU A 282 20.04 2.35 4.47
C GLU A 282 18.73 2.43 3.69
N THR A 283 17.62 2.65 4.38
CA THR A 283 16.28 2.69 3.80
C THR A 283 15.55 3.98 4.21
N PHE A 284 14.97 4.65 3.22
CA PHE A 284 14.33 5.96 3.36
C PHE A 284 12.90 5.92 2.81
N GLU A 285 11.95 6.45 3.58
CA GLU A 285 10.59 6.70 3.11
C GLU A 285 10.54 8.08 2.44
N VAL A 286 10.30 8.10 1.13
CA VAL A 286 10.39 9.30 0.28
C VAL A 286 9.02 9.66 -0.27
N LEU A 287 8.46 10.80 0.17
CA LEU A 287 7.23 11.34 -0.39
C LEU A 287 7.47 11.95 -1.77
N VAL A 288 6.94 11.30 -2.80
CA VAL A 288 6.87 11.77 -4.18
C VAL A 288 5.59 12.57 -4.36
N ARG A 289 5.71 13.77 -4.94
CA ARG A 289 4.56 14.62 -5.29
C ARG A 289 4.46 14.73 -6.81
N ASN A 290 3.23 14.74 -7.31
CA ASN A 290 2.94 14.89 -8.74
C ASN A 290 3.60 16.16 -9.29
N TYR A 291 4.23 16.06 -10.47
CA TYR A 291 5.01 17.15 -11.10
C TYR A 291 6.17 17.73 -10.26
N ARG A 292 6.70 16.99 -9.28
CA ARG A 292 7.85 17.43 -8.45
C ARG A 292 9.01 16.45 -8.51
N VAL A 293 10.22 17.00 -8.32
CA VAL A 293 11.44 16.24 -8.06
C VAL A 293 11.71 16.31 -6.55
N THR A 294 11.68 15.18 -5.87
CA THR A 294 12.16 15.04 -4.48
C THR A 294 13.65 14.68 -4.52
N ARG A 295 14.47 15.24 -3.63
CA ARG A 295 15.90 14.92 -3.53
C ARG A 295 16.19 14.08 -2.29
N LEU A 296 17.00 13.05 -2.46
CA LEU A 296 17.58 12.23 -1.41
C LEU A 296 19.09 12.23 -1.57
N GLU A 297 19.81 12.67 -0.54
CA GLU A 297 21.27 12.70 -0.46
C GLU A 297 21.67 11.98 0.83
N ALA A 298 22.57 11.00 0.74
CA ALA A 298 23.02 10.18 1.86
C ALA A 298 24.55 9.98 1.85
N ALA A 299 25.15 9.84 3.03
CA ALA A 299 26.54 9.40 3.19
C ALA A 299 26.49 8.03 3.89
N LEU A 300 26.99 6.99 3.24
CA LEU A 300 26.78 5.62 3.71
C LEU A 300 27.66 5.32 4.93
N VAL A 301 27.06 4.70 5.95
CA VAL A 301 27.79 4.23 7.13
C VAL A 301 28.54 2.91 6.82
N PRO A 302 29.86 2.80 7.09
CA PRO A 302 30.60 1.56 6.89
C PRO A 302 30.13 0.46 7.86
N ALA A 303 30.09 -0.79 7.40
CA ALA A 303 29.63 -1.92 8.22
C ALA A 303 30.71 -2.47 9.17
N VAL A 304 31.97 -2.19 8.89
CA VAL A 304 33.16 -2.56 9.69
C VAL A 304 34.17 -1.42 9.65
N ASP A 305 35.06 -1.37 10.66
CA ASP A 305 36.05 -0.31 10.83
C ASP A 305 37.43 -0.94 11.17
N PRO A 306 38.52 -0.65 10.43
CA PRO A 306 38.58 0.13 9.19
C PRO A 306 37.94 -0.59 8.00
N LEU A 307 37.44 0.17 7.03
CA LEU A 307 36.95 -0.34 5.75
C LEU A 307 37.85 0.14 4.60
N VAL A 308 38.38 -0.78 3.79
CA VAL A 308 39.01 -0.45 2.50
C VAL A 308 38.12 -0.94 1.36
N PHE A 309 37.69 -0.04 0.48
CA PHE A 309 36.82 -0.33 -0.66
C PHE A 309 37.35 0.28 -1.96
N TRP A 310 36.84 -0.14 -3.12
CA TRP A 310 37.15 0.47 -4.41
C TRP A 310 35.93 0.50 -5.32
N ASP A 311 36.03 1.25 -6.41
CA ASP A 311 35.03 1.22 -7.48
C ASP A 311 35.41 0.12 -8.47
N GLU A 312 34.63 -0.95 -8.49
CA GLU A 312 34.87 -2.18 -9.24
C GLU A 312 35.13 -1.93 -10.74
N ARG A 313 36.23 -2.46 -11.26
CA ARG A 313 36.57 -2.45 -12.69
C ARG A 313 36.81 -3.89 -13.15
N ARG A 314 36.00 -4.37 -14.10
CA ARG A 314 36.05 -5.77 -14.62
C ARG A 314 37.41 -6.24 -15.14
N GLU A 315 38.32 -5.31 -15.45
CA GLU A 315 39.65 -5.58 -16.00
C GLU A 315 40.77 -5.45 -14.96
N VAL A 316 40.45 -5.22 -13.67
CA VAL A 316 41.41 -5.07 -12.58
C VAL A 316 41.06 -6.01 -11.44
N LEU A 317 41.93 -6.99 -11.19
CA LEU A 317 41.89 -7.79 -9.98
C LEU A 317 42.71 -7.10 -8.88
N VAL A 318 42.24 -7.18 -7.64
CA VAL A 318 42.92 -6.64 -6.46
C VAL A 318 43.37 -7.82 -5.60
N LEU A 319 44.67 -7.93 -5.34
CA LEU A 319 45.21 -8.84 -4.32
C LEU A 319 45.72 -8.00 -3.16
N ILE A 320 45.51 -8.48 -1.93
CA ILE A 320 46.04 -7.88 -0.71
C ILE A 320 46.87 -8.96 0.00
N ASP A 321 48.15 -8.68 0.23
CA ASP A 321 49.15 -9.62 0.76
C ASP A 321 49.22 -10.98 0.03
N GLY A 322 48.89 -10.96 -1.28
CA GLY A 322 48.83 -12.14 -2.14
C GLY A 322 47.47 -12.83 -2.21
N GLU A 323 46.48 -12.42 -1.40
CA GLU A 323 45.13 -12.96 -1.41
C GLU A 323 44.20 -12.15 -2.32
N LEU A 324 43.59 -12.82 -3.31
CA LEU A 324 42.63 -12.23 -4.25
C LEU A 324 41.35 -11.79 -3.53
N GLN A 325 41.00 -10.52 -3.67
CA GLN A 325 39.77 -9.94 -3.16
C GLN A 325 38.65 -10.12 -4.20
N PRO A 326 37.56 -10.86 -3.89
CA PRO A 326 36.56 -11.25 -4.89
C PRO A 326 35.47 -10.21 -5.16
N GLY A 327 35.38 -9.14 -4.35
CA GLY A 327 34.33 -8.11 -4.42
C GLY A 327 34.90 -6.69 -4.62
N ALA A 328 34.11 -5.69 -4.23
CA ALA A 328 34.49 -4.27 -4.32
C ALA A 328 35.12 -3.71 -3.03
N TYR A 329 35.49 -4.57 -2.07
CA TYR A 329 36.07 -4.19 -0.78
C TYR A 329 36.92 -5.31 -0.17
N ALA A 330 37.75 -4.95 0.81
CA ALA A 330 38.56 -5.85 1.61
C ALA A 330 37.85 -6.18 2.94
N PRO A 331 37.31 -7.39 3.14
CA PRO A 331 36.59 -7.75 4.35
C PRO A 331 37.57 -7.91 5.53
N ALA A 332 37.30 -7.20 6.63
CA ALA A 332 38.03 -7.30 7.90
C ALA A 332 39.57 -7.14 7.79
N LEU A 333 40.04 -6.27 6.89
CA LEU A 333 41.45 -5.92 6.77
C LEU A 333 41.93 -5.20 8.04
N ALA A 334 42.97 -5.73 8.67
CA ALA A 334 43.51 -5.14 9.90
C ALA A 334 44.21 -3.79 9.63
N PRO A 335 44.33 -2.91 10.64
CA PRO A 335 45.26 -1.78 10.59
C PRO A 335 46.71 -2.27 10.48
N GLY A 336 47.52 -1.64 9.62
CA GLY A 336 48.91 -2.05 9.42
C GLY A 336 49.47 -1.78 8.02
N LEU A 337 50.67 -2.29 7.75
CA LEU A 337 51.28 -2.24 6.42
C LEU A 337 50.84 -3.45 5.59
N HIS A 338 50.19 -3.18 4.46
CA HIS A 338 49.68 -4.18 3.54
C HIS A 338 50.17 -3.94 2.11
N THR A 339 50.39 -5.03 1.38
CA THR A 339 50.79 -5.02 -0.04
C THR A 339 49.56 -5.13 -0.93
N PHE A 340 49.28 -4.09 -1.70
CA PHE A 340 48.18 -4.04 -2.66
C PHE A 340 48.72 -4.29 -4.07
N GLU A 341 48.31 -5.39 -4.71
CA GLU A 341 48.66 -5.69 -6.09
C GLU A 341 47.45 -5.53 -7.01
N LEU A 342 47.57 -4.62 -7.98
CA LEU A 342 46.55 -4.35 -8.99
C LEU A 342 46.96 -5.05 -10.28
N ILE A 343 46.22 -6.09 -10.66
CA ILE A 343 46.49 -6.91 -11.84
C ILE A 343 45.49 -6.55 -12.94
N GLY A 344 45.98 -5.88 -13.98
CA GLY A 344 45.24 -5.62 -15.23
C GLY A 344 46.12 -5.88 -16.44
N THR A 345 46.19 -4.94 -17.39
CA THR A 345 47.14 -5.00 -18.53
C THR A 345 48.61 -5.02 -18.11
N THR A 346 48.90 -4.49 -16.92
CA THR A 346 50.18 -4.59 -16.22
C THR A 346 49.92 -4.83 -14.74
N THR A 347 50.81 -5.56 -14.06
CA THR A 347 50.77 -5.71 -12.61
C THR A 347 51.48 -4.52 -11.96
N ARG A 348 50.83 -3.89 -10.98
CA ARG A 348 51.38 -2.78 -10.20
C ARG A 348 51.21 -3.10 -8.71
N SER A 349 52.30 -3.05 -7.95
CA SER A 349 52.33 -3.40 -6.53
C SER A 349 52.67 -2.18 -5.68
N PHE A 350 51.94 -1.99 -4.59
CA PHE A 350 52.01 -0.83 -3.72
C PHE A 350 52.02 -1.26 -2.25
N LEU A 351 52.97 -0.75 -1.47
CA LEU A 351 52.91 -0.84 -0.01
C LEU A 351 52.11 0.35 0.53
N ARG A 352 51.10 0.09 1.38
CA ARG A 352 50.26 1.13 2.01
C ARG A 352 50.02 0.81 3.48
N ALA A 353 49.85 1.85 4.28
CA ALA A 353 49.40 1.75 5.66
C ALA A 353 47.87 1.90 5.72
N VAL A 354 47.18 0.86 6.17
CA VAL A 354 45.75 0.89 6.52
C VAL A 354 45.61 1.52 7.91
N PRO A 355 44.84 2.62 8.08
CA PRO A 355 44.69 3.30 9.37
C PRO A 355 43.92 2.49 10.42
N GLU A 356 43.95 2.96 11.67
CA GLU A 356 43.26 2.30 12.80
C GLU A 356 41.73 2.40 12.72
N SER A 357 41.20 3.43 12.07
CA SER A 357 39.77 3.65 11.85
C SER A 357 39.50 4.54 10.63
N GLY A 358 38.28 4.48 10.11
CA GLY A 358 37.76 5.18 8.95
C GLY A 358 37.42 4.25 7.76
N ALA A 359 36.65 4.80 6.82
CA ALA A 359 36.45 4.19 5.50
C ALA A 359 37.40 4.84 4.48
N PHE A 360 38.09 4.03 3.69
CA PHE A 360 39.09 4.46 2.71
C PHE A 360 38.81 3.85 1.35
N ARG A 361 38.82 4.69 0.32
CA ARG A 361 38.76 4.27 -1.08
C ARG A 361 40.17 4.00 -1.60
N LEU A 362 40.44 2.78 -1.99
CA LEU A 362 41.61 2.40 -2.78
C LEU A 362 41.41 2.91 -4.21
N ASP A 363 42.26 3.87 -4.61
CA ASP A 363 42.30 4.38 -5.97
C ASP A 363 43.04 3.39 -6.88
N LEU A 364 42.33 2.79 -7.85
CA LEU A 364 42.88 1.74 -8.72
C LEU A 364 43.88 2.26 -9.79
N GLU A 365 44.12 3.57 -9.87
CA GLU A 365 45.06 4.18 -10.82
C GLU A 365 46.40 4.53 -10.15
N THR A 366 46.35 5.07 -8.94
CA THR A 366 47.50 5.52 -8.13
C THR A 366 47.90 4.53 -7.02
N GLY A 367 47.00 3.63 -6.64
CA GLY A 367 47.14 2.75 -5.49
C GLY A 367 47.03 3.47 -4.14
N GLU A 368 46.61 4.74 -4.09
CA GLU A 368 46.47 5.49 -2.83
C GLU A 368 45.20 5.10 -2.07
N LEU A 369 45.25 5.17 -0.73
CA LEU A 369 44.09 5.03 0.15
C LEU A 369 43.57 6.44 0.47
N VAL A 370 42.48 6.84 -0.18
CA VAL A 370 41.85 8.14 -0.01
C VAL A 370 40.75 8.01 1.05
N PRO A 371 40.75 8.78 2.16
CA PRO A 371 39.66 8.73 3.11
C PRO A 371 38.33 9.13 2.45
N LEU A 372 37.28 8.37 2.71
CA LEU A 372 35.92 8.90 2.60
C LEU A 372 35.81 10.05 3.60
N ALA A 373 35.15 11.15 3.22
CA ALA A 373 35.14 12.36 4.06
C ALA A 373 34.53 12.06 5.47
N PRO A 374 35.09 12.67 6.54
CA PRO A 374 34.68 12.41 7.93
C PRO A 374 33.33 13.03 8.31
#